data_AF-A0A970ACQ9-F1
#
_entry.id   AF-A0A970ACQ9-F1
#
_cell.length_a   1.000
_cell.length_b   1.000
_cell.length_c   1.000
_cell.angle_alpha   90.00
_cell.angle_beta   90.00
_cell.angle_gamma   90.00
#
_symmetry.space_group_name_H-M   'P 1'
#
loop_
_entity.id
_entity.type
_entity.pdbx_description
1 polymer ?
#
loop_
_entity_poly.entity_id
_entity_poly.type
_entity_poly.pdbx_seq_one_letter_code
_entity_poly.pdbx_strand_id
1 'polypeptide(L)'
;MGVQDTGCLWRVPAGHGLIREYDGRCTYHSDWAFVAPNFRMREFNPAGVRPYGVMRKLVDQLQRMRWALGAPIIITSGYRSGTTHGSGLAADISVPARTFIQVAQAAYNAGFRRIEVIKRPGTSYWNKMSVGGHIHVDVYDGSGNTTRGTIYDCPSCASIPCFPWYAWGYGSVWSTSQPNTFSQLMTNLRADRSVTGYRGC
;
A
#
# COMPACT_ATOMS: atom_id res chain seq x y z
N MET A 1 -2.36 -11.81 -14.79
CA MET A 1 -1.11 -12.36 -14.23
C MET A 1 -0.49 -11.25 -13.39
N GLY A 2 -0.58 -11.38 -12.06
CA GLY A 2 0.13 -10.50 -11.15
C GLY A 2 1.63 -10.64 -11.36
N VAL A 3 2.38 -9.60 -11.04
CA VAL A 3 3.83 -9.50 -11.17
C VAL A 3 4.50 -10.85 -10.94
N GLN A 4 5.02 -11.44 -12.03
CA GLN A 4 5.75 -12.70 -11.96
C GLN A 4 6.90 -12.48 -10.98
N ASP A 5 7.00 -13.39 -10.00
CA ASP A 5 8.22 -13.57 -9.25
C ASP A 5 9.36 -13.65 -10.27
N THR A 6 10.29 -12.70 -10.23
CA THR A 6 11.48 -12.62 -11.11
C THR A 6 12.48 -13.75 -10.81
N GLY A 7 11.99 -14.83 -10.18
CA GLY A 7 12.79 -15.91 -9.64
C GLY A 7 13.58 -15.53 -8.39
N CYS A 8 13.14 -14.53 -7.63
CA CYS A 8 13.89 -14.07 -6.46
C CYS A 8 13.35 -14.66 -5.16
N LEU A 9 12.04 -14.92 -5.08
CA LEU A 9 11.41 -15.39 -3.85
C LEU A 9 11.87 -16.82 -3.50
N TRP A 10 12.11 -17.69 -4.49
CA TRP A 10 12.56 -19.06 -4.24
C TRP A 10 14.00 -19.17 -3.68
N ARG A 11 14.78 -18.08 -3.71
CA ARG A 11 16.16 -18.03 -3.19
C ARG A 11 16.26 -17.38 -1.80
N VAL A 12 15.15 -16.96 -1.19
CA VAL A 12 15.18 -16.24 0.08
C VAL A 12 15.66 -17.17 1.21
N PRO A 13 16.79 -16.87 1.87
CA PRO A 13 17.27 -17.67 2.99
C PRO A 13 16.28 -17.66 4.17
N ALA A 14 16.35 -18.68 5.03
CA ALA A 14 15.60 -18.68 6.28
C ALA A 14 15.95 -17.45 7.14
N GLY A 15 14.94 -16.87 7.81
CA GLY A 15 15.12 -15.67 8.63
C GLY A 15 15.41 -14.38 7.84
N HIS A 16 15.27 -14.41 6.51
CA HIS A 16 15.43 -13.25 5.64
C HIS A 16 14.15 -12.93 4.87
N GLY A 17 14.06 -11.67 4.46
CA GLY A 17 13.11 -11.21 3.45
C GLY A 17 13.85 -10.64 2.24
N LEU A 18 13.14 -10.56 1.12
CA LEU A 18 13.65 -10.00 -0.13
C LEU A 18 13.28 -8.53 -0.27
N ILE A 19 14.23 -7.68 -0.67
CA ILE A 19 13.93 -6.40 -1.30
C ILE A 19 14.20 -6.49 -2.80
N ARG A 20 13.18 -6.15 -3.58
CA ARG A 20 13.33 -5.90 -5.01
C ARG A 20 13.72 -4.44 -5.21
N GLU A 21 14.88 -4.22 -5.82
CA GLU A 21 15.42 -2.89 -6.09
C GLU A 21 14.80 -2.30 -7.37
N TYR A 22 14.94 -0.99 -7.57
CA TYR A 22 14.36 -0.27 -8.73
C TYR A 22 14.80 -0.82 -10.09
N ASP A 23 15.98 -1.42 -10.17
CA ASP A 23 16.55 -2.00 -11.38
C ASP A 23 16.25 -3.50 -11.53
N GLY A 24 15.35 -4.04 -10.70
CA GLY A 24 14.96 -5.44 -10.72
C GLY A 24 15.90 -6.38 -9.98
N ARG A 25 17.03 -5.90 -9.44
CA ARG A 25 17.90 -6.72 -8.58
C ARG A 25 17.20 -7.10 -7.28
N CYS A 26 17.70 -8.17 -6.68
CA CYS A 26 17.13 -8.76 -5.48
C CYS A 26 18.19 -8.78 -4.37
N THR A 27 17.90 -8.10 -3.26
CA THR A 27 18.76 -8.07 -2.08
C THR A 27 18.07 -8.76 -0.91
N TYR A 28 18.81 -9.54 -0.13
CA TYR A 28 18.27 -10.28 1.01
C TYR A 28 18.66 -9.58 2.30
N HIS A 29 17.69 -9.35 3.18
CA HIS A 29 17.89 -8.68 4.45
C HIS A 29 17.39 -9.59 5.56
N SER A 30 18.13 -9.69 6.66
CA SER A 30 17.62 -10.40 7.82
C SER A 30 16.34 -9.74 8.30
N ASP A 31 15.43 -10.53 8.89
CA ASP A 31 14.14 -10.04 9.40
C ASP A 31 14.28 -8.82 10.33
N TRP A 32 15.39 -8.75 11.06
CA TRP A 32 15.67 -7.72 12.06
C TRP A 32 16.46 -6.53 11.50
N ALA A 33 16.98 -6.63 10.28
CA ALA A 33 17.68 -5.55 9.63
C ALA A 33 16.75 -4.37 9.37
N PHE A 34 17.24 -3.18 9.66
CA PHE A 34 16.63 -1.95 9.19
C PHE A 34 16.85 -1.83 7.69
N VAL A 35 15.75 -1.78 6.94
CA VAL A 35 15.75 -1.62 5.48
C VAL A 35 15.44 -0.19 5.06
N ALA A 36 14.97 0.61 6.02
CA ALA A 36 14.95 2.06 6.06
C ALA A 36 15.10 2.50 7.53
N PRO A 37 15.45 3.78 7.83
CA PRO A 37 15.71 4.25 9.20
C PRO A 37 14.61 3.93 10.21
N ASN A 38 13.38 3.75 9.75
CA ASN A 38 12.21 3.56 10.60
C ASN A 38 11.45 2.24 10.35
N PHE A 39 11.96 1.37 9.48
CA PHE A 39 11.30 0.12 9.11
C PHE A 39 12.29 -1.03 9.06
N ARG A 40 11.95 -2.12 9.72
CA ARG A 40 12.63 -3.41 9.65
C ARG A 40 12.00 -4.30 8.60
N MET A 41 12.79 -5.22 8.04
CA MET A 41 12.33 -6.13 7.00
C MET A 41 11.06 -6.91 7.43
N ARG A 42 11.03 -7.42 8.66
CA ARG A 42 9.91 -8.22 9.18
C ARG A 42 8.58 -7.46 9.27
N GLU A 43 8.59 -6.14 9.37
CA GLU A 43 7.35 -5.34 9.43
C GLU A 43 6.52 -5.47 8.15
N PHE A 44 7.16 -5.79 7.03
CA PHE A 44 6.50 -6.05 5.75
C PHE A 44 5.92 -7.46 5.63
N ASN A 45 6.00 -8.29 6.66
CA ASN A 45 5.37 -9.61 6.71
C ASN A 45 4.74 -9.92 8.08
N PRO A 46 3.68 -9.18 8.48
CA PRO A 46 3.01 -9.42 9.75
C PRO A 46 2.41 -10.83 9.86
N ALA A 47 2.01 -11.43 8.72
CA ALA A 47 1.40 -12.76 8.66
C ALA A 47 2.43 -13.91 8.80
N GLY A 48 3.73 -13.64 8.72
CA GLY A 48 4.77 -14.64 8.86
C GLY A 48 4.89 -15.60 7.66
N VAL A 49 4.37 -15.24 6.49
CA VAL A 49 4.41 -16.07 5.27
C VAL A 49 5.85 -16.16 4.74
N ARG A 50 6.26 -17.33 4.23
CA ARG A 50 7.58 -17.54 3.63
C ARG A 50 7.46 -18.23 2.27
N PRO A 51 8.35 -17.91 1.31
CA PRO A 51 9.21 -16.72 1.28
C PRO A 51 8.39 -15.43 1.18
N TYR A 52 8.98 -14.28 1.52
CA TYR A 52 8.33 -12.97 1.35
C TYR A 52 9.31 -11.92 0.81
N GLY A 53 8.75 -10.88 0.21
CA GLY A 53 9.52 -9.74 -0.24
C GLY A 53 8.72 -8.46 -0.33
N VAL A 54 9.42 -7.36 -0.52
CA VAL A 54 8.86 -6.01 -0.68
C VAL A 54 9.63 -5.24 -1.76
N MET A 55 8.96 -4.31 -2.44
CA MET A 55 9.61 -3.40 -3.37
C MET A 55 10.29 -2.25 -2.64
N ARG A 56 11.52 -1.91 -3.04
CA ARG A 56 12.29 -0.76 -2.52
C ARG A 56 11.47 0.54 -2.56
N LYS A 57 10.76 0.77 -3.67
CA LYS A 57 9.87 1.92 -3.84
C LYS A 57 8.84 2.06 -2.72
N LEU A 58 8.30 0.94 -2.22
CA LEU A 58 7.28 0.95 -1.16
C LEU A 58 7.90 1.41 0.14
N VAL A 59 9.06 0.84 0.47
CA VAL A 59 9.85 1.18 1.65
C VAL A 59 10.19 2.68 1.64
N ASP A 60 10.71 3.20 0.53
CA ASP A 60 11.12 4.59 0.40
C ASP A 60 9.93 5.57 0.46
N GLN A 61 8.80 5.21 -0.14
CA GLN A 61 7.57 6.02 -0.06
C GLN A 61 7.00 6.04 1.35
N LEU A 62 6.96 4.90 2.05
CA LEU A 62 6.56 4.84 3.46
C LEU A 62 7.51 5.64 4.36
N GLN A 63 8.82 5.59 4.10
CA GLN A 63 9.81 6.37 4.86
C GLN A 63 9.61 7.89 4.67
N ARG A 64 9.39 8.34 3.44
CA ARG A 64 9.05 9.74 3.15
C ARG A 64 7.74 10.16 3.82
N MET A 65 6.72 9.31 3.71
CA MET A 65 5.42 9.53 4.35
C MET A 65 5.54 9.66 5.87
N ARG A 66 6.34 8.79 6.51
CA ARG A 66 6.56 8.79 7.96
C ARG A 66 7.22 10.09 8.43
N TRP A 67 8.24 10.57 7.70
CA TRP A 67 8.87 11.86 8.00
C TRP A 67 7.89 13.02 7.86
N ALA A 68 7.11 13.06 6.77
CA ALA A 68 6.11 14.10 6.56
C ALA A 68 5.00 14.11 7.63
N LEU A 69 4.58 12.93 8.11
CA LEU A 69 3.58 12.81 9.16
C LEU A 69 4.11 13.13 10.55
N GLY A 70 5.42 13.05 10.78
CA GLY A 70 6.03 13.17 12.10
C GLY A 70 5.44 12.19 13.13
N ALA A 71 5.01 11.00 12.68
CA ALA A 71 4.35 10.00 13.52
C ALA A 71 4.69 8.58 13.04
N PRO A 72 4.79 7.58 13.94
CA PRO A 72 5.05 6.20 13.55
C PRO A 72 3.96 5.63 12.64
N ILE A 73 4.39 4.98 11.55
CA ILE A 73 3.52 4.20 10.66
C ILE A 73 3.65 2.73 11.05
N ILE A 74 2.52 2.06 11.28
CA ILE A 74 2.43 0.63 11.56
C ILE A 74 1.97 -0.07 10.28
N ILE A 75 2.73 -1.06 9.82
CA ILE A 75 2.32 -1.94 8.73
C ILE A 75 1.43 -3.02 9.32
N THR A 76 0.12 -2.91 9.12
CA THR A 76 -0.87 -3.88 9.59
C THR A 76 -1.01 -5.07 8.65
N SER A 77 -0.63 -4.87 7.38
CA SER A 77 -0.48 -5.95 6.41
C SER A 77 0.57 -5.59 5.37
N GLY A 78 1.43 -6.55 5.04
CA GLY A 78 2.39 -6.45 3.95
C GLY A 78 2.22 -7.66 3.03
N TYR A 79 3.27 -8.46 2.86
CA TYR A 79 3.25 -9.62 1.98
C TYR A 79 2.17 -10.66 2.34
N ARG A 80 1.43 -11.17 1.34
CA ARG A 80 0.42 -12.24 1.46
C ARG A 80 0.44 -13.14 0.23
N SER A 81 0.41 -14.46 0.34
CA SER A 81 0.36 -15.33 -0.86
C SER A 81 -0.84 -15.00 -1.78
N GLY A 82 -0.63 -14.95 -3.10
CA GLY A 82 -1.70 -14.94 -4.11
C GLY A 82 -2.41 -13.60 -4.40
N THR A 83 -1.89 -12.45 -3.97
CA THR A 83 -2.49 -11.10 -4.19
C THR A 83 -1.44 -10.05 -4.57
N THR A 84 -1.80 -8.77 -4.79
CA THR A 84 -0.82 -7.65 -4.97
C THR A 84 0.09 -7.48 -3.76
N HIS A 85 -0.44 -7.69 -2.56
CA HIS A 85 0.35 -7.88 -1.34
C HIS A 85 1.39 -8.99 -1.54
N GLY A 86 1.05 -10.08 -2.21
CA GLY A 86 1.96 -11.18 -2.58
C GLY A 86 3.01 -10.86 -3.63
N SER A 87 2.97 -9.68 -4.23
CA SER A 87 4.05 -9.17 -5.07
C SER A 87 4.98 -8.22 -4.29
N GLY A 88 4.68 -7.94 -3.01
CA GLY A 88 5.45 -6.99 -2.19
C GLY A 88 5.29 -5.53 -2.60
N LEU A 89 4.23 -5.21 -3.36
CA LEU A 89 4.00 -3.87 -3.93
C LEU A 89 3.07 -3.00 -3.07
N ALA A 90 2.28 -3.63 -2.21
CA ALA A 90 1.25 -2.96 -1.42
C ALA A 90 1.39 -3.24 0.07
N ALA A 91 0.88 -2.31 0.87
CA ALA A 91 0.76 -2.44 2.32
C ALA A 91 -0.53 -1.80 2.83
N ASP A 92 -1.12 -2.42 3.85
CA ASP A 92 -2.14 -1.80 4.68
C ASP A 92 -1.44 -1.19 5.88
N ILE A 93 -1.66 0.10 6.10
CA ILE A 93 -1.00 0.87 7.15
C ILE A 93 -1.99 1.50 8.13
N SER A 94 -1.52 1.71 9.36
CA SER A 94 -2.20 2.49 10.38
C SER A 94 -1.25 3.50 11.02
N VAL A 95 -1.75 4.71 11.31
CA VAL A 95 -1.00 5.78 11.98
C VAL A 95 -1.83 6.30 13.14
N PRO A 96 -1.80 5.63 14.32
CA PRO A 96 -2.77 5.86 15.39
C PRO A 96 -2.89 7.31 15.87
N ALA A 97 -1.81 8.10 15.78
CA ALA A 97 -1.78 9.49 16.21
C ALA A 97 -2.40 10.49 15.20
N ARG A 98 -2.75 10.04 14.00
CA ARG A 98 -3.20 10.89 12.88
C ARG A 98 -4.58 10.47 12.39
N THR A 99 -5.31 11.41 11.78
CA THR A 99 -6.62 11.12 11.19
C THR A 99 -6.50 10.44 9.84
N PHE A 100 -7.53 9.73 9.38
CA PHE A 100 -7.53 9.12 8.05
C PHE A 100 -7.24 10.15 6.95
N ILE A 101 -7.81 11.34 7.06
CA ILE A 101 -7.61 12.45 6.12
C ILE A 101 -6.14 12.87 6.06
N GLN A 102 -5.49 13.05 7.22
CA GLN A 102 -4.07 13.43 7.28
C GLN A 102 -3.18 12.37 6.64
N VAL A 103 -3.48 11.10 6.89
CA VAL A 103 -2.69 9.97 6.40
C VAL A 103 -2.89 9.78 4.90
N ALA A 104 -4.11 9.91 4.38
CA ALA A 104 -4.39 9.86 2.94
C ALA A 104 -3.66 10.98 2.17
N GLN A 105 -3.66 12.21 2.71
CA GLN A 105 -2.91 13.33 2.14
C GLN A 105 -1.40 13.07 2.14
N ALA A 106 -0.85 12.56 3.24
CA ALA A 106 0.56 12.23 3.31
C ALA A 106 0.95 11.11 2.36
N ALA A 107 0.10 10.09 2.18
CA ALA A 107 0.32 9.02 1.22
C ALA A 107 0.41 9.56 -0.22
N TYR A 108 -0.53 10.43 -0.62
CA TYR A 108 -0.51 11.05 -1.94
C TYR A 108 0.76 11.91 -2.16
N ASN A 109 1.12 12.72 -1.16
CA ASN A 109 2.32 13.57 -1.19
C ASN A 109 3.61 12.73 -1.24
N ALA A 110 3.63 11.54 -0.64
CA ALA A 110 4.74 10.59 -0.71
C ALA A 110 4.87 9.90 -2.09
N GLY A 111 3.88 10.10 -2.97
CA GLY A 111 3.89 9.61 -4.35
C GLY A 111 3.05 8.35 -4.58
N PHE A 112 2.26 7.90 -3.60
CA PHE A 112 1.31 6.81 -3.84
C PHE A 112 0.21 7.29 -4.79
N ARG A 113 -0.18 6.41 -5.71
CA ARG A 113 -1.23 6.68 -6.71
C ARG A 113 -2.42 5.72 -6.60
N ARG A 114 -2.26 4.65 -5.82
CA ARG A 114 -3.36 3.82 -5.35
C ARG A 114 -3.49 3.97 -3.84
N ILE A 115 -4.59 4.58 -3.40
CA ILE A 115 -4.86 4.86 -1.98
C ILE A 115 -6.30 4.47 -1.68
N GLU A 116 -6.49 3.54 -0.75
CA GLU A 116 -7.83 3.09 -0.34
C GLU A 116 -7.97 3.29 1.17
N VAL A 117 -8.96 4.09 1.59
CA VAL A 117 -9.12 4.50 2.98
C VAL A 117 -10.27 3.74 3.63
N ILE A 118 -9.96 2.85 4.57
CA ILE A 118 -10.95 1.95 5.19
C ILE A 118 -11.06 2.26 6.68
N LYS A 119 -12.16 2.92 7.08
CA LYS A 119 -12.48 3.18 8.49
C LYS A 119 -13.25 2.02 9.11
N ARG A 120 -13.43 2.01 10.44
CA ARG A 120 -14.35 1.06 11.09
C ARG A 120 -15.80 1.54 11.00
N PRO A 121 -16.79 0.62 10.97
CA PRO A 121 -18.20 0.98 11.10
C PRO A 121 -18.43 1.86 12.34
N GLY A 122 -19.30 2.88 12.24
CA GLY A 122 -19.60 3.80 13.34
C GLY A 122 -18.52 4.84 13.66
N THR A 123 -17.44 4.91 12.87
CA THR A 123 -16.40 5.95 12.99
C THR A 123 -16.48 6.96 11.85
N SER A 124 -15.72 8.05 11.93
CA SER A 124 -15.57 9.12 10.94
C SER A 124 -14.15 9.18 10.38
N TYR A 125 -13.96 9.64 9.14
CA TYR A 125 -12.60 9.88 8.60
C TYR A 125 -11.85 11.01 9.32
N TRP A 126 -12.55 11.84 10.11
CA TRP A 126 -11.96 12.81 11.02
C TRP A 126 -11.39 12.19 12.29
N ASN A 127 -11.78 10.96 12.64
CA ASN A 127 -11.18 10.30 13.79
C ASN A 127 -9.72 9.96 13.54
N LYS A 128 -8.93 9.95 14.62
CA LYS A 128 -7.60 9.35 14.63
C LYS A 128 -7.71 7.86 14.32
N MET A 129 -6.74 7.31 13.57
CA MET A 129 -6.74 5.89 13.21
C MET A 129 -6.59 4.94 14.41
N SER A 130 -6.35 5.45 15.62
CA SER A 130 -6.43 4.68 16.88
C SER A 130 -7.81 4.04 17.11
N VAL A 131 -8.87 4.55 16.47
CA VAL A 131 -10.21 3.93 16.50
C VAL A 131 -10.29 2.64 15.68
N GLY A 132 -9.20 2.27 14.98
CA GLY A 132 -9.11 1.12 14.10
C GLY A 132 -9.48 1.46 12.65
N GLY A 133 -9.17 0.55 11.73
CA GLY A 133 -9.19 0.81 10.28
C GLY A 133 -7.76 0.82 9.73
N HIS A 134 -7.63 1.02 8.42
CA HIS A 134 -6.34 1.07 7.74
C HIS A 134 -6.44 1.90 6.46
N ILE A 135 -5.27 2.23 5.89
CA ILE A 135 -5.16 2.77 4.54
C ILE A 135 -4.32 1.78 3.74
N HIS A 136 -4.85 1.33 2.62
CA HIS A 136 -4.11 0.55 1.63
C HIS A 136 -3.32 1.50 0.73
N VAL A 137 -2.05 1.21 0.50
CA VAL A 137 -1.18 1.91 -0.44
C VAL A 137 -0.42 0.92 -1.33
N ASP A 138 -0.25 1.27 -2.61
CA ASP A 138 0.55 0.50 -3.58
C ASP A 138 1.45 1.45 -4.39
N VAL A 139 2.67 0.98 -4.69
CA VAL A 139 3.70 1.67 -5.49
C VAL A 139 3.43 1.71 -6.99
N TYR A 140 2.34 1.10 -7.43
CA TYR A 140 1.81 1.21 -8.78
C TYR A 140 1.74 2.68 -9.23
N ASP A 141 2.32 3.00 -10.39
CA ASP A 141 2.43 4.38 -10.88
C ASP A 141 1.43 4.76 -11.97
N GLY A 142 0.62 3.82 -12.48
CA GLY A 142 -0.42 4.10 -13.46
C GLY A 142 0.08 4.61 -14.82
N SER A 143 1.34 4.36 -15.16
CA SER A 143 1.95 4.87 -16.40
C SER A 143 1.67 4.01 -17.63
N GLY A 144 1.17 2.77 -17.47
CA GLY A 144 0.93 1.84 -18.58
C GLY A 144 2.18 1.45 -19.38
N ASN A 145 3.38 1.83 -18.93
CA ASN A 145 4.63 1.65 -19.66
C ASN A 145 5.34 0.36 -19.21
N THR A 146 5.16 -0.72 -19.98
CA THR A 146 5.71 -2.06 -19.70
C THR A 146 7.07 -2.33 -20.34
N THR A 147 7.69 -1.34 -21.00
CA THR A 147 8.74 -1.63 -22.01
C THR A 147 10.15 -1.87 -21.46
N ARG A 148 10.40 -1.87 -20.14
CA ARG A 148 11.74 -2.17 -19.59
C ARG A 148 11.74 -2.79 -18.19
N GLY A 149 11.08 -3.91 -17.94
CA GLY A 149 11.35 -4.76 -16.76
C GLY A 149 11.22 -4.10 -15.36
N THR A 150 10.85 -2.81 -15.28
CA THR A 150 10.46 -2.08 -14.08
C THR A 150 8.95 -2.26 -13.94
N ILE A 151 8.60 -3.52 -13.70
CA ILE A 151 7.25 -4.09 -13.66
C ILE A 151 6.44 -3.46 -12.52
N TYR A 152 5.69 -2.40 -12.83
CA TYR A 152 4.57 -1.90 -12.03
C TYR A 152 3.27 -2.20 -12.80
N ASP A 153 3.06 -3.49 -13.11
CA ASP A 153 2.01 -3.94 -14.01
C ASP A 153 0.61 -3.80 -13.40
N CYS A 154 -0.36 -3.40 -14.25
CA CYS A 154 -1.77 -3.30 -13.90
C CYS A 154 -2.26 -4.66 -13.36
N PRO A 155 -3.04 -4.71 -12.26
CA PRO A 155 -3.68 -5.95 -11.84
C PRO A 155 -4.51 -6.50 -13.00
N SER A 156 -4.47 -7.81 -13.23
CA SER A 156 -5.16 -8.48 -14.34
C SER A 156 -6.69 -8.53 -14.22
N CYS A 157 -7.29 -7.62 -13.46
CA CYS A 157 -8.70 -7.35 -13.58
C CYS A 157 -8.87 -6.61 -14.91
N ALA A 158 -9.47 -7.26 -15.91
CA ALA A 158 -9.79 -6.65 -17.21
C ALA A 158 -10.64 -5.36 -17.10
N SER A 159 -11.10 -5.01 -15.90
CA SER A 159 -12.01 -3.92 -15.56
C SER A 159 -11.45 -2.87 -14.59
N ILE A 160 -10.24 -3.01 -14.02
CA ILE A 160 -9.62 -1.91 -13.24
C ILE A 160 -8.69 -1.14 -14.17
N PRO A 161 -8.99 0.14 -14.46
CA PRO A 161 -8.18 0.90 -15.39
C PRO A 161 -6.80 1.20 -14.79
N CYS A 162 -5.77 1.23 -15.65
CA CYS A 162 -4.38 1.48 -15.31
C CYS A 162 -4.08 2.94 -14.86
N PHE A 163 -5.04 3.60 -14.21
CA PHE A 163 -4.95 4.99 -13.74
C PHE A 163 -4.76 5.03 -12.22
N PRO A 164 -4.39 6.19 -11.66
CA PRO A 164 -4.49 6.40 -10.22
C PRO A 164 -5.86 5.96 -9.69
N TRP A 165 -5.84 5.30 -8.53
CA TRP A 165 -7.02 4.67 -7.93
C TRP A 165 -7.21 5.21 -6.52
N TYR A 166 -8.39 5.77 -6.28
CA TYR A 166 -8.72 6.34 -4.99
C TYR A 166 -10.08 5.81 -4.51
N ALA A 167 -10.07 5.19 -3.34
CA ALA A 167 -11.27 4.59 -2.76
C ALA A 167 -11.41 4.93 -1.28
N TRP A 168 -12.64 4.91 -0.78
CA TRP A 168 -12.94 5.06 0.64
C TRP A 168 -14.08 4.12 1.04
N GLY A 169 -14.09 3.67 2.29
CA GLY A 169 -15.07 2.71 2.75
C GLY A 169 -14.97 2.39 4.23
N TYR A 170 -15.76 1.40 4.65
CA TYR A 170 -15.67 0.81 5.97
C TYR A 170 -15.76 -0.72 5.89
N GLY A 171 -14.95 -1.41 6.69
CA GLY A 171 -14.90 -2.88 6.66
C GLY A 171 -14.63 -3.43 5.26
N SER A 172 -15.54 -4.27 4.75
CA SER A 172 -15.48 -4.86 3.40
C SER A 172 -16.30 -4.08 2.35
N VAL A 173 -16.77 -2.88 2.70
CA VAL A 173 -17.64 -2.06 1.86
C VAL A 173 -16.90 -0.80 1.47
N TRP A 174 -16.71 -0.59 0.17
CA TRP A 174 -15.97 0.54 -0.38
C TRP A 174 -16.72 1.20 -1.53
N SER A 175 -16.34 2.44 -1.80
CA SER A 175 -16.72 3.22 -2.97
C SER A 175 -15.46 3.77 -3.62
N THR A 176 -15.52 3.89 -4.94
CA THR A 176 -14.47 4.48 -5.76
C THR A 176 -15.00 5.81 -6.28
N SER A 177 -14.13 6.81 -6.41
CA SER A 177 -14.53 8.09 -7.00
C SER A 177 -14.57 7.93 -8.51
N GLN A 178 -15.69 8.26 -9.17
CA GLN A 178 -15.65 8.60 -10.59
C GLN A 178 -15.95 10.09 -10.78
N PRO A 179 -15.07 10.87 -11.44
CA PRO A 179 -13.71 10.51 -11.88
C PRO A 179 -12.72 10.18 -10.73
N ASN A 180 -11.60 9.52 -11.06
CA ASN A 180 -10.58 9.02 -10.13
C ASN A 180 -9.54 10.10 -9.75
N THR A 181 -9.95 11.24 -9.20
CA THR A 181 -8.97 12.26 -8.75
C THR A 181 -8.74 12.19 -7.25
N PHE A 182 -7.50 12.49 -6.84
CA PHE A 182 -7.18 12.61 -5.42
C PHE A 182 -8.00 13.73 -4.74
N SER A 183 -8.29 14.82 -5.47
CA SER A 183 -9.15 15.89 -4.97
C SER A 183 -10.54 15.37 -4.59
N GLN A 184 -11.13 14.47 -5.37
CA GLN A 184 -12.43 13.90 -5.08
C GLN A 184 -12.40 12.95 -3.89
N LEU A 185 -11.36 12.12 -3.77
CA LEU A 185 -11.13 11.34 -2.55
C LEU A 185 -11.16 12.25 -1.33
N MET A 186 -10.34 13.30 -1.32
CA MET A 186 -10.26 14.21 -0.18
C MET A 186 -11.58 14.94 0.11
N THR A 187 -12.32 15.34 -0.92
CA THR A 187 -13.67 15.91 -0.76
C THR A 187 -14.61 14.90 -0.07
N ASN A 188 -14.63 13.64 -0.51
CA ASN A 188 -15.51 12.63 0.06
C ASN A 188 -15.13 12.25 1.50
N LEU A 189 -13.83 12.13 1.79
CA LEU A 189 -13.34 11.88 3.15
C LEU A 189 -13.70 13.03 4.10
N ARG A 190 -13.50 14.29 3.68
CA ARG A 190 -13.81 15.48 4.49
C ARG A 190 -15.30 15.65 4.75
N ALA A 191 -16.14 15.33 3.76
CA ALA A 191 -17.58 15.29 3.89
C ALA A 191 -18.09 14.04 4.64
N ASP A 192 -17.19 13.18 5.13
CA ASP A 192 -17.46 11.91 5.80
C ASP A 192 -18.50 11.03 5.08
N ARG A 193 -18.48 11.07 3.75
CA ARG A 193 -19.52 10.44 2.93
C ARG A 193 -19.49 8.93 3.13
N SER A 194 -20.64 8.39 3.50
CA SER A 194 -20.91 6.95 3.42
C SER A 194 -20.90 6.49 1.96
N VAL A 195 -20.67 5.20 1.79
CA VAL A 195 -20.55 4.45 0.53
C VAL A 195 -21.65 4.85 -0.48
N THR A 196 -21.28 5.14 -1.73
CA THR A 196 -22.21 5.34 -2.87
C THR A 196 -22.19 4.17 -3.87
N GLY A 197 -21.60 3.03 -3.51
CA GLY A 197 -21.86 1.75 -4.18
C GLY A 197 -21.03 1.49 -5.43
N TYR A 198 -19.72 1.29 -5.28
CA TYR A 198 -18.93 0.61 -6.31
C TYR A 198 -17.91 -0.33 -5.70
N ARG A 199 -18.11 -1.63 -5.91
CA ARG A 199 -17.10 -2.67 -5.72
C ARG A 199 -16.13 -2.56 -6.91
N GLY A 200 -15.04 -1.83 -6.73
CA GLY A 200 -13.83 -2.17 -7.49
C GLY A 200 -13.46 -3.62 -7.17
N CYS A 201 -12.96 -4.35 -8.17
CA CYS A 201 -12.78 -5.81 -8.14
C CYS A 201 -12.13 -6.34 -6.85
#